data_AF-U7LCR6-F1
#
_entry.id   AF-U7LCR6-F1
#
_cell.length_a   1.000
_cell.length_b   1.000
_cell.length_c   1.000
_cell.angle_alpha   90.00
_cell.angle_beta   90.00
_cell.angle_gamma   90.00
#
_symmetry.space_group_name_H-M   'P 1'
#
loop_
_entity.id
_entity.type
_entity.pdbx_description
1 polymer ?
#
loop_
_entity_poly.entity_id
_entity_poly.type
_entity_poly.pdbx_seq_one_letter_code
_entity_poly.pdbx_strand_id
1 'polypeptide(L)'
;MNIFDKLRKRQESLQRQSAPQGGDAPVAGFGTPAGIGSMGGAKDVEKTLRTHTGQVPNEFVTPVEVTEDQRRIVAMAVSVLLNYPGEDIFDRLSAVEDQVDDLPLAIATDFINFAEWARSIGPRGLEEHYVETFDQRRRCALYLSYFAVGDTRQRGMAILSFRQQLESLGFEISDEELPDHLCVVLEALAMSEGETHERAVELVASYREGIEVLRAALARERSPYVSLIVALCKALPEVDSDTAQKYVDLIRTGPPAEMVGIADLPFPTTQPDLV
;
A
#
# COMPACT_ATOMS: atom_id res chain seq x y z
N MET A 1 -9.23 22.85 10.97
CA MET A 1 -9.96 21.71 10.38
C MET A 1 -8.91 20.69 10.00
N ASN A 2 -8.93 19.50 10.62
CA ASN A 2 -7.88 18.49 10.48
C ASN A 2 -7.86 17.94 9.03
N ILE A 3 -6.73 17.40 8.57
CA ILE A 3 -6.57 16.79 7.24
C ILE A 3 -7.69 15.77 6.96
N PHE A 4 -8.08 14.99 7.96
CA PHE A 4 -9.19 14.04 7.89
C PHE A 4 -10.54 14.71 7.55
N ASP A 5 -10.86 15.84 8.20
CA ASP A 5 -12.13 16.53 7.98
C ASP A 5 -12.17 17.24 6.63
N LYS A 6 -11.03 17.77 6.17
CA LYS A 6 -10.91 18.40 4.84
C LYS A 6 -11.11 17.37 3.74
N LEU A 7 -10.49 16.19 3.87
CA LEU A 7 -10.63 15.10 2.90
C LEU A 7 -12.04 14.51 2.91
N ARG A 8 -12.65 14.29 4.08
CA ARG A 8 -14.01 13.75 4.20
C ARG A 8 -15.07 14.68 3.60
N LYS A 9 -15.06 15.98 3.95
CA LYS A 9 -15.99 16.97 3.37
C LYS A 9 -15.83 17.09 1.86
N ARG A 10 -14.63 16.81 1.34
CA ARG A 10 -14.36 16.84 -0.09
C ARG A 10 -14.91 15.61 -0.80
N GLN A 11 -14.68 14.40 -0.29
CA GLN A 11 -15.28 13.18 -0.84
C GLN A 11 -16.81 13.31 -0.92
N GLU A 12 -17.45 13.87 0.12
CA GLU A 12 -18.89 14.18 0.12
C GLU A 12 -19.29 15.20 -0.96
N SER A 13 -18.43 16.17 -1.28
CA SER A 13 -18.69 17.17 -2.32
C SER A 13 -18.53 16.62 -3.75
N LEU A 14 -17.58 15.70 -3.97
CA LEU A 14 -17.32 15.04 -5.25
C LEU A 14 -18.37 13.96 -5.54
N GLN A 15 -18.79 13.17 -4.54
CA GLN A 15 -19.85 12.17 -4.69
C GLN A 15 -21.20 12.80 -5.06
N ARG A 16 -21.48 14.03 -4.60
CA ARG A 16 -22.70 14.78 -5.01
C ARG A 16 -22.67 15.26 -6.46
N GLN A 17 -21.49 15.33 -7.09
CA GLN A 17 -21.33 15.79 -8.47
C GLN A 17 -21.27 14.64 -9.50
N SER A 18 -21.12 13.38 -9.05
CA SER A 18 -20.71 12.25 -9.90
C SER A 18 -21.82 11.26 -10.29
N ALA A 19 -23.09 11.49 -9.97
CA ALA A 19 -24.15 10.53 -10.30
C ALA A 19 -24.71 10.75 -11.73
N PRO A 20 -24.46 9.81 -12.68
CA PRO A 20 -25.51 9.44 -13.61
C PRO A 20 -25.65 7.93 -13.91
N GLN A 21 -26.93 7.53 -13.88
CA GLN A 21 -27.73 6.50 -14.57
C GLN A 21 -27.09 5.49 -15.55
N GLY A 22 -27.14 4.20 -15.18
CA GLY A 22 -27.83 3.07 -15.84
C GLY A 22 -27.52 2.66 -17.30
N GLY A 23 -27.10 1.39 -17.49
CA GLY A 23 -27.21 0.67 -18.77
C GLY A 23 -26.46 -0.67 -18.90
N ASP A 24 -27.21 -1.78 -18.79
CA ASP A 24 -26.95 -3.20 -19.20
C ASP A 24 -26.41 -3.33 -20.67
N ALA A 25 -25.78 -4.40 -21.19
CA ALA A 25 -25.29 -5.73 -20.79
C ALA A 25 -24.41 -6.30 -21.98
N PRO A 26 -24.29 -7.61 -22.31
CA PRO A 26 -23.17 -8.51 -21.98
C PRO A 26 -22.45 -9.21 -23.19
N VAL A 27 -21.55 -10.17 -22.87
CA VAL A 27 -21.35 -11.54 -23.48
C VAL A 27 -19.94 -11.92 -24.01
N ALA A 28 -19.52 -13.14 -23.57
CA ALA A 28 -18.59 -14.18 -24.14
C ALA A 28 -17.06 -13.95 -24.08
N GLY A 29 -16.21 -14.96 -23.80
CA GLY A 29 -16.37 -16.40 -23.57
C GLY A 29 -15.08 -17.19 -23.87
N PHE A 30 -14.66 -18.03 -22.91
CA PHE A 30 -13.84 -19.27 -22.97
C PHE A 30 -12.41 -19.35 -23.56
N GLY A 31 -11.50 -19.96 -22.77
CA GLY A 31 -10.31 -20.68 -23.24
C GLY A 31 -9.30 -21.06 -22.15
N THR A 32 -9.27 -22.34 -21.73
CA THR A 32 -8.22 -23.05 -20.95
C THR A 32 -7.88 -24.32 -21.77
N PRO A 33 -6.78 -25.12 -21.58
CA PRO A 33 -5.93 -25.24 -20.38
C PRO A 33 -4.43 -25.62 -20.57
N ALA A 34 -3.78 -25.81 -19.40
CA ALA A 34 -2.79 -26.85 -19.05
C ALA A 34 -1.27 -26.62 -19.20
N GLY A 35 -0.53 -27.02 -18.14
CA GLY A 35 0.91 -27.30 -18.16
C GLY A 35 1.59 -27.28 -16.79
N ILE A 36 1.85 -28.45 -16.20
CA ILE A 36 2.41 -28.71 -14.86
C ILE A 36 3.88 -29.16 -14.98
N GLY A 37 4.74 -28.82 -14.02
CA GLY A 37 6.04 -29.49 -13.74
C GLY A 37 7.00 -28.56 -12.96
N SER A 38 7.12 -28.63 -11.64
CA SER A 38 7.82 -29.60 -10.77
C SER A 38 9.30 -29.26 -10.49
N MET A 39 9.60 -29.04 -9.19
CA MET A 39 10.82 -29.28 -8.39
C MET A 39 12.19 -28.94 -9.00
N GLY A 40 13.09 -28.20 -8.35
CA GLY A 40 13.49 -28.17 -6.94
C GLY A 40 15.00 -28.43 -6.87
N GLY A 41 15.77 -27.72 -6.05
CA GLY A 41 17.19 -28.04 -5.85
C GLY A 41 18.02 -26.94 -5.24
N ALA A 42 18.24 -27.04 -3.93
CA ALA A 42 19.04 -26.16 -3.08
C ALA A 42 20.52 -26.13 -3.45
N LYS A 43 21.11 -24.93 -3.46
CA LYS A 43 22.48 -24.63 -3.05
C LYS A 43 22.66 -23.12 -2.84
N ASP A 44 23.47 -22.80 -1.86
CA ASP A 44 24.11 -21.51 -1.56
C ASP A 44 23.37 -20.53 -0.63
N VAL A 45 23.55 -20.84 0.66
CA VAL A 45 23.32 -20.00 1.83
C VAL A 45 24.39 -18.90 1.87
N GLU A 46 24.17 -17.87 1.05
CA GLU A 46 24.60 -16.50 1.34
C GLU A 46 23.32 -15.69 1.15
N LYS A 47 22.60 -15.45 2.25
CA LYS A 47 21.26 -14.84 2.25
C LYS A 47 21.40 -13.35 1.85
N THR A 48 21.66 -13.11 0.57
CA THR A 48 21.50 -11.79 -0.03
C THR A 48 20.01 -11.52 0.08
N LEU A 49 19.59 -10.63 0.98
CA LEU A 49 18.20 -10.18 1.11
C LEU A 49 17.84 -9.42 -0.17
N ARG A 50 17.51 -10.17 -1.22
CA ARG A 50 17.01 -9.69 -2.50
C ARG A 50 15.50 -9.79 -2.44
N THR A 51 14.84 -8.66 -2.63
CA THR A 51 13.42 -8.67 -3.01
C THR A 51 13.31 -8.98 -4.49
N HIS A 52 12.08 -9.23 -4.97
CA HIS A 52 11.85 -9.45 -6.40
C HIS A 52 12.13 -8.22 -7.26
N THR A 53 12.28 -7.04 -6.65
CA THR A 53 12.45 -5.74 -7.32
C THR A 53 13.82 -5.10 -7.12
N GLY A 54 14.63 -5.58 -6.17
CA GLY A 54 15.92 -4.96 -5.88
C GLY A 54 16.68 -5.61 -4.73
N GLN A 55 17.82 -5.02 -4.40
CA GLN A 55 18.56 -5.36 -3.19
C GLN A 55 18.00 -4.53 -2.05
N VAL A 56 17.78 -5.17 -0.90
CA VAL A 56 17.48 -4.44 0.34
C VAL A 56 18.69 -3.56 0.67
N PRO A 57 18.50 -2.24 0.90
CA PRO A 57 19.60 -1.35 1.26
C PRO A 57 20.27 -1.79 2.56
N ASN A 58 21.59 -1.57 2.68
CA ASN A 58 22.33 -1.87 3.92
C ASN A 58 22.04 -0.86 5.04
N GLU A 59 21.54 0.32 4.69
CA GLU A 59 21.20 1.40 5.62
C GLU A 59 19.74 1.81 5.43
N PHE A 60 18.97 1.69 6.50
CA PHE A 60 17.59 2.14 6.57
C PHE A 60 17.51 3.56 7.11
N VAL A 61 16.44 4.26 6.78
CA VAL A 61 16.17 5.60 7.33
C VAL A 61 16.00 5.49 8.85
N THR A 62 16.72 6.31 9.61
CA THR A 62 16.58 6.32 11.07
C THR A 62 15.19 6.80 11.49
N PRO A 63 14.47 6.05 12.34
CA PRO A 63 13.19 6.50 12.89
C PRO A 63 13.32 7.76 13.74
N VAL A 64 12.20 8.48 13.86
CA VAL A 64 12.05 9.66 14.71
C VAL A 64 10.89 9.38 15.66
N GLU A 65 11.06 9.78 16.93
CA GLU A 65 9.98 9.71 17.91
C GLU A 65 8.79 10.56 17.45
N VAL A 66 7.64 9.92 17.31
CA VAL A 66 6.38 10.54 16.89
C VAL A 66 5.25 10.06 17.80
N THR A 67 4.29 10.93 18.07
CA THR A 67 3.03 10.53 18.70
C THR A 67 2.16 9.74 17.72
N GLU A 68 1.14 9.06 18.23
CA GLU A 68 0.10 8.42 17.41
C GLU A 68 -0.53 9.42 16.42
N ASP A 69 -0.93 10.60 16.89
CA ASP A 69 -1.51 11.65 16.03
C ASP A 69 -0.55 12.08 14.91
N GLN A 70 0.72 12.29 15.23
CA GLN A 70 1.74 12.64 14.24
C GLN A 70 1.92 11.52 13.21
N ARG A 71 1.93 10.26 13.66
CA ARG A 71 2.04 9.10 12.75
C ARG A 71 0.81 8.99 11.84
N ARG A 72 -0.39 9.23 12.37
CA ARG A 72 -1.64 9.28 11.60
C ARG A 72 -1.59 10.38 10.53
N ILE A 73 -1.10 11.58 10.88
CA ILE A 73 -0.90 12.69 9.93
C ILE A 73 0.09 12.30 8.83
N VAL A 74 1.24 11.73 9.18
CA VAL A 74 2.25 11.30 8.20
C VAL A 74 1.68 10.25 7.24
N ALA A 75 0.99 9.24 7.77
CA ALA A 75 0.40 8.19 6.96
C ALA A 75 -0.64 8.74 5.97
N MET A 76 -1.53 9.63 6.43
CA MET A 76 -2.52 10.27 5.56
C MET A 76 -1.87 11.16 4.51
N ALA A 77 -0.90 11.99 4.90
CA ALA A 77 -0.21 12.90 4.01
C ALA A 77 0.54 12.13 2.91
N VAL A 78 1.24 11.05 3.26
CA VAL A 78 1.94 10.20 2.28
C VAL A 78 0.93 9.49 1.37
N SER A 79 -0.15 8.90 1.91
CA SER A 79 -1.19 8.25 1.09
C SER A 79 -1.78 9.19 0.04
N VAL A 80 -2.19 10.38 0.46
CA VAL A 80 -2.85 11.36 -0.42
C VAL A 80 -1.91 11.92 -1.50
N LEU A 81 -0.64 12.12 -1.17
CA LEU A 81 0.37 12.66 -2.10
C LEU A 81 1.02 11.59 -3.00
N LEU A 82 0.91 10.31 -2.63
CA LEU A 82 1.30 9.17 -3.47
C LEU A 82 0.16 8.63 -4.34
N ASN A 83 -1.09 9.05 -4.14
CA ASN A 83 -2.16 8.74 -5.08
C ASN A 83 -1.99 9.51 -6.39
N TYR A 84 -2.54 8.97 -7.47
CA TYR A 84 -2.51 9.62 -8.78
C TYR A 84 -2.95 11.10 -8.64
N PRO A 85 -2.14 12.06 -9.11
CA PRO A 85 -2.45 13.47 -8.97
C PRO A 85 -3.61 13.81 -9.91
N GLY A 86 -4.75 14.21 -9.34
CA GLY A 86 -5.88 14.73 -10.10
C GLY A 86 -5.85 16.25 -10.18
N GLU A 87 -6.94 16.82 -10.70
CA GLU A 87 -7.20 18.27 -10.71
C GLU A 87 -7.09 18.90 -9.31
N ASP A 88 -7.18 18.07 -8.28
CA ASP A 88 -7.22 18.45 -6.89
C ASP A 88 -5.90 18.40 -6.12
N ILE A 89 -4.79 18.12 -6.80
CA ILE A 89 -3.50 17.90 -6.15
C ILE A 89 -3.03 19.10 -5.30
N PHE A 90 -3.33 20.33 -5.71
CA PHE A 90 -2.94 21.52 -4.95
C PHE A 90 -3.79 21.78 -3.72
N ASP A 91 -5.04 21.33 -3.71
CA ASP A 91 -5.85 21.35 -2.49
C ASP A 91 -5.34 20.29 -1.49
N ARG A 92 -4.94 19.12 -2.00
CA ARG A 92 -4.31 18.06 -1.20
C ARG A 92 -3.00 18.54 -0.58
N LEU A 93 -2.13 19.17 -1.37
CA LEU A 93 -0.89 19.79 -0.87
C LEU A 93 -1.18 20.81 0.22
N SER A 94 -2.12 21.72 0.00
CA SER A 94 -2.47 22.76 0.98
C SER A 94 -3.04 22.15 2.27
N ALA A 95 -3.81 21.06 2.17
CA ALA A 95 -4.30 20.34 3.34
C ALA A 95 -3.20 19.66 4.15
N VAL A 96 -2.15 19.15 3.47
CA VAL A 96 -0.95 18.60 4.11
C VAL A 96 -0.12 19.70 4.75
N GLU A 97 0.19 20.77 4.00
CA GLU A 97 0.98 21.93 4.47
C GLU A 97 0.41 22.50 5.78
N ASP A 98 -0.92 22.59 5.91
CA ASP A 98 -1.61 23.05 7.12
C ASP A 98 -1.45 22.14 8.36
N GLN A 99 -0.86 20.94 8.22
CA GLN A 99 -0.57 20.01 9.33
C GLN A 99 0.94 19.76 9.51
N VAL A 100 1.78 20.24 8.58
CA VAL A 100 3.23 19.97 8.60
C VAL A 100 3.89 20.57 9.84
N ASP A 101 3.38 21.69 10.35
CA ASP A 101 3.91 22.36 11.55
C ASP A 101 3.71 21.54 12.84
N ASP A 102 2.78 20.59 12.85
CA ASP A 102 2.53 19.69 13.99
C ASP A 102 3.49 18.49 14.01
N LEU A 103 4.30 18.31 12.97
CA LEU A 103 5.25 17.20 12.82
C LEU A 103 6.66 17.56 13.31
N PRO A 104 7.48 16.57 13.72
CA PRO A 104 8.89 16.81 13.95
C PRO A 104 9.57 17.40 12.72
N LEU A 105 10.45 18.39 12.92
CA LEU A 105 11.13 19.12 11.84
C LEU A 105 11.78 18.19 10.80
N ALA A 106 12.36 17.08 11.25
CA ALA A 106 13.00 16.10 10.39
C ALA A 106 12.03 15.47 9.37
N ILE A 107 10.75 15.31 9.71
CA ILE A 107 9.68 14.80 8.84
C ILE A 107 9.04 15.95 8.06
N ALA A 108 8.76 17.07 8.73
CA ALA A 108 8.15 18.24 8.12
C ALA A 108 8.93 18.73 6.88
N THR A 109 10.26 18.73 6.98
CA THR A 109 11.15 19.13 5.88
C THR A 109 10.97 18.28 4.62
N ASP A 110 10.66 16.98 4.75
CA ASP A 110 10.46 16.11 3.59
C ASP A 110 9.19 16.49 2.81
N PHE A 111 8.10 16.81 3.52
CA PHE A 111 6.86 17.28 2.90
C PHE A 111 7.01 18.66 2.25
N ILE A 112 7.73 19.58 2.91
CA ILE A 112 8.01 20.91 2.36
C ILE A 112 8.77 20.79 1.04
N ASN A 113 9.84 19.98 1.01
CA ASN A 113 10.62 19.75 -0.21
C ASN A 113 9.77 19.17 -1.35
N PHE A 114 8.89 18.22 -1.05
CA PHE A 114 7.97 17.66 -2.03
C PHE A 114 6.99 18.71 -2.55
N ALA A 115 6.38 19.48 -1.66
CA ALA A 115 5.38 20.49 -1.99
C ALA A 115 5.96 21.61 -2.88
N GLU A 116 7.16 22.10 -2.55
CA GLU A 116 7.88 23.07 -3.36
C GLU A 116 8.13 22.55 -4.79
N TRP A 117 8.62 21.32 -4.91
CA TRP A 117 8.82 20.68 -6.21
C TRP A 117 7.51 20.51 -6.96
N ALA A 118 6.48 19.97 -6.32
CA ALA A 118 5.18 19.68 -6.92
C ALA A 118 4.54 20.97 -7.49
N ARG A 119 4.63 22.08 -6.75
CA ARG A 119 4.17 23.40 -7.22
C ARG A 119 4.98 23.92 -8.41
N SER A 120 6.28 23.63 -8.47
CA SER A 120 7.15 24.12 -9.54
C SER A 120 6.86 23.50 -10.92
N ILE A 121 6.37 22.25 -10.96
CA ILE A 121 6.09 21.54 -12.23
C ILE A 121 4.62 21.61 -12.66
N GLY A 122 3.71 21.97 -11.74
CA GLY A 122 2.28 22.09 -12.01
C GLY A 122 1.54 20.75 -12.07
N PRO A 123 0.19 20.76 -12.12
CA PRO A 123 -0.63 19.53 -12.07
C PRO A 123 -0.33 18.57 -13.24
N ARG A 124 -0.26 19.12 -14.46
CA ARG A 124 0.10 18.38 -15.68
C ARG A 124 1.47 17.69 -15.56
N GLY A 125 2.46 18.41 -15.04
CA GLY A 125 3.80 17.86 -14.82
C GLY A 125 3.80 16.76 -13.77
N LEU A 126 2.99 16.90 -12.72
CA LEU A 126 2.82 15.86 -11.69
C LEU A 126 2.20 14.58 -12.26
N GLU A 127 1.15 14.69 -13.08
CA GLU A 127 0.53 13.55 -13.78
C GLU A 127 1.56 12.81 -14.65
N GLU A 128 2.28 13.56 -15.49
CA GLU A 128 3.29 12.98 -16.40
C GLU A 128 4.42 12.29 -15.60
N HIS A 129 4.93 12.96 -14.55
CA HIS A 129 5.98 12.39 -13.70
C HIS A 129 5.49 11.21 -12.87
N TYR A 130 4.22 11.19 -12.46
CA TYR A 130 3.61 10.07 -11.76
C TYR A 130 3.61 8.82 -12.64
N VAL A 131 3.07 8.92 -13.85
CA VAL A 131 3.02 7.81 -14.81
C VAL A 131 4.43 7.32 -15.15
N GLU A 132 5.37 8.23 -15.39
CA GLU A 132 6.77 7.87 -15.63
C GLU A 132 7.40 7.14 -14.43
N THR A 133 7.04 7.54 -13.21
CA THR A 133 7.64 6.98 -11.98
C THR A 133 7.01 5.65 -11.59
N PHE A 134 5.69 5.58 -11.47
CA PHE A 134 4.99 4.47 -10.82
C PHE A 134 4.46 3.44 -11.82
N ASP A 135 3.92 3.88 -12.96
CA ASP A 135 3.28 2.98 -13.93
C ASP A 135 4.28 2.34 -14.88
N GLN A 136 5.29 3.11 -15.31
CA GLN A 136 6.27 2.64 -16.30
C GLN A 136 7.45 1.89 -15.67
N ARG A 137 7.70 2.07 -14.37
CA ARG A 137 8.88 1.50 -13.69
C ARG A 137 8.45 0.51 -12.62
N ARG A 138 8.49 -0.78 -12.96
CA ARG A 138 8.16 -1.88 -12.04
C ARG A 138 8.84 -1.79 -10.66
N ARG A 139 10.07 -1.27 -10.58
CA ARG A 139 10.81 -1.16 -9.30
C ARG A 139 10.25 -0.10 -8.35
N CYS A 140 9.46 0.83 -8.87
CA CYS A 140 8.81 1.88 -8.07
C CYS A 140 7.34 1.56 -7.79
N ALA A 141 6.83 0.38 -8.17
CA ALA A 141 5.43 0.03 -7.96
C ALA A 141 5.02 0.16 -6.48
N LEU A 142 3.82 0.67 -6.23
CA LEU A 142 3.29 0.95 -4.89
C LEU A 142 2.61 -0.27 -4.24
N TYR A 143 2.83 -1.48 -4.76
CA TYR A 143 2.22 -2.71 -4.24
C TYR A 143 3.16 -3.44 -3.29
N LEU A 144 2.82 -3.51 -2.00
CA LEU A 144 3.66 -4.12 -0.96
C LEU A 144 3.92 -5.61 -1.20
N SER A 145 2.90 -6.34 -1.67
CA SER A 145 3.04 -7.77 -1.99
C SER A 145 4.10 -8.02 -3.08
N TYR A 146 4.30 -7.05 -3.99
CA TYR A 146 5.24 -7.19 -5.10
C TYR A 146 6.70 -7.27 -4.62
N PHE A 147 7.05 -6.55 -3.55
CA PHE A 147 8.39 -6.65 -2.95
C PHE A 147 8.61 -7.99 -2.27
N ALA A 148 7.56 -8.56 -1.65
CA ALA A 148 7.63 -9.82 -0.93
C ALA A 148 7.65 -11.05 -1.86
N VAL A 149 6.81 -11.10 -2.89
CA VAL A 149 6.63 -12.32 -3.73
C VAL A 149 6.69 -12.07 -5.23
N GLY A 150 6.90 -10.83 -5.67
CA GLY A 150 6.93 -10.47 -7.08
C GLY A 150 5.61 -10.76 -7.79
N ASP A 151 5.67 -10.93 -9.11
CA ASP A 151 4.52 -11.29 -9.95
C ASP A 151 4.42 -12.82 -10.07
N THR A 152 4.27 -13.50 -8.93
CA THR A 152 4.14 -14.95 -8.87
C THR A 152 2.71 -15.33 -8.52
N ARG A 153 2.36 -16.62 -8.69
CA ARG A 153 1.06 -17.17 -8.25
C ARG A 153 0.78 -16.90 -6.75
N GLN A 154 1.84 -16.73 -5.95
CA GLN A 154 1.73 -16.42 -4.52
C GLN A 154 1.23 -14.99 -4.25
N ARG A 155 1.33 -14.08 -5.23
CA ARG A 155 0.85 -12.69 -5.09
C ARG A 155 -0.66 -12.63 -4.82
N GLY A 156 -1.45 -13.50 -5.46
CA GLY A 156 -2.88 -13.57 -5.21
C GLY A 156 -3.22 -13.89 -3.75
N MET A 157 -2.48 -14.82 -3.13
CA MET A 157 -2.65 -15.14 -1.70
C MET A 157 -2.22 -13.99 -0.80
N ALA A 158 -1.14 -13.30 -1.16
CA ALA A 158 -0.67 -12.12 -0.44
C ALA A 158 -1.72 -10.99 -0.45
N ILE A 159 -2.33 -10.72 -1.60
CA ILE A 159 -3.40 -9.72 -1.74
C ILE A 159 -4.61 -10.09 -0.86
N LEU A 160 -5.03 -11.37 -0.86
CA LEU A 160 -6.12 -11.83 0.01
C LEU A 160 -5.78 -11.69 1.50
N SER A 161 -4.53 -11.97 1.88
CA SER A 161 -4.08 -11.81 3.27
C SER A 161 -4.02 -10.34 3.69
N PHE A 162 -3.64 -9.42 2.80
CA PHE A 162 -3.76 -7.99 3.06
C PHE A 162 -5.21 -7.58 3.31
N ARG A 163 -6.15 -8.04 2.48
CA ARG A 163 -7.58 -7.78 2.68
C ARG A 163 -8.05 -8.25 4.07
N GLN A 164 -7.74 -9.49 4.43
CA GLN A 164 -8.14 -10.06 5.72
C GLN A 164 -7.55 -9.31 6.92
N GLN A 165 -6.29 -8.84 6.81
CA GLN A 165 -5.69 -8.07 7.89
C GLN A 165 -6.35 -6.70 8.04
N LEU A 166 -6.62 -6.01 6.94
CA LEU A 166 -7.33 -4.73 6.98
C LEU A 166 -8.77 -4.89 7.50
N GLU A 167 -9.47 -5.94 7.09
CA GLU A 167 -10.80 -6.30 7.64
C GLU A 167 -10.72 -6.61 9.14
N SER A 168 -9.65 -7.29 9.60
CA SER A 168 -9.44 -7.57 11.03
C SER A 168 -9.15 -6.32 11.87
N LEU A 169 -8.74 -5.22 11.23
CA LEU A 169 -8.59 -3.90 11.83
C LEU A 169 -9.90 -3.08 11.77
N GLY A 170 -10.97 -3.65 11.19
CA GLY A 170 -12.27 -3.01 11.08
C GLY A 170 -12.47 -2.15 9.83
N PHE A 171 -11.60 -2.27 8.82
CA PHE A 171 -11.73 -1.52 7.56
C PHE A 171 -12.45 -2.33 6.49
N GLU A 172 -13.37 -1.69 5.78
CA GLU A 172 -13.97 -2.22 4.55
C GLU A 172 -13.12 -1.80 3.35
N ILE A 173 -12.73 -2.77 2.52
CA ILE A 173 -11.88 -2.51 1.36
C ILE A 173 -12.73 -2.43 0.10
N SER A 174 -12.67 -1.27 -0.58
CA SER A 174 -13.24 -1.07 -1.90
C SER A 174 -12.53 -1.94 -2.95
N ASP A 175 -13.26 -2.36 -3.98
CA ASP A 175 -12.68 -3.08 -5.12
C ASP A 175 -12.02 -2.14 -6.16
N GLU A 176 -12.01 -0.82 -5.91
CA GLU A 176 -11.38 0.18 -6.78
C GLU A 176 -9.84 0.09 -6.79
N GLU A 177 -9.23 -0.26 -5.66
CA GLU A 177 -7.78 -0.42 -5.51
C GLU A 177 -7.46 -1.70 -4.74
N LEU A 178 -6.30 -2.30 -5.02
CA LEU A 178 -5.93 -3.54 -4.34
C LEU A 178 -5.58 -3.28 -2.86
N PRO A 179 -5.90 -4.22 -1.95
CA PRO A 179 -5.63 -4.10 -0.51
C PRO A 179 -4.14 -4.04 -0.17
N ASP A 180 -3.25 -4.48 -1.08
CA ASP A 180 -1.79 -4.41 -0.90
C ASP A 180 -1.18 -3.12 -1.45
N HIS A 181 -1.98 -2.20 -2.00
CA HIS A 181 -1.52 -0.90 -2.44
C HIS A 181 -1.12 -0.05 -1.22
N LEU A 182 0.06 0.56 -1.27
CA LEU A 182 0.65 1.29 -0.14
C LEU A 182 -0.30 2.40 0.34
N CYS A 183 -0.95 3.14 -0.56
CA CYS A 183 -1.87 4.20 -0.15
C CYS A 183 -3.08 3.67 0.64
N VAL A 184 -3.61 2.49 0.30
CA VAL A 184 -4.73 1.85 1.00
C VAL A 184 -4.31 1.45 2.41
N VAL A 185 -3.14 0.83 2.53
CA VAL A 185 -2.57 0.42 3.82
C VAL A 185 -2.27 1.64 4.71
N LEU A 186 -1.74 2.72 4.13
CA LEU A 186 -1.47 3.96 4.85
C LEU A 186 -2.74 4.71 5.26
N GLU A 187 -3.80 4.65 4.46
CA GLU A 187 -5.10 5.22 4.82
C GLU A 187 -5.69 4.50 6.04
N ALA A 188 -5.63 3.16 6.08
CA ALA A 188 -6.02 2.37 7.24
C ALA A 188 -5.18 2.72 8.49
N LEU A 189 -3.85 2.84 8.34
CA LEU A 189 -2.97 3.30 9.43
C LEU A 189 -3.37 4.70 9.93
N ALA A 190 -3.69 5.61 9.01
CA ALA A 190 -4.07 6.96 9.37
C ALA A 190 -5.44 7.06 10.05
N MET A 191 -6.37 6.16 9.73
CA MET A 191 -7.72 6.16 10.30
C MET A 191 -7.83 5.37 11.61
N SER A 192 -6.90 4.46 11.89
CA SER A 192 -6.88 3.62 13.10
C SER A 192 -6.40 4.37 14.36
N GLU A 193 -7.05 4.14 15.50
CA GLU A 193 -6.73 4.74 16.81
C GLU A 193 -6.50 3.65 17.87
N GLY A 194 -5.71 3.96 18.91
CA GLY A 194 -5.48 3.07 20.05
C GLY A 194 -4.89 1.71 19.68
N GLU A 195 -5.43 0.61 20.22
CA GLU A 195 -4.92 -0.75 19.96
C GLU A 195 -4.95 -1.12 18.46
N THR A 196 -5.97 -0.66 17.74
CA THR A 196 -6.04 -0.85 16.28
C THR A 196 -4.92 -0.10 15.57
N HIS A 197 -4.53 1.09 16.07
CA HIS A 197 -3.41 1.84 15.52
C HIS A 197 -2.10 1.09 15.69
N GLU A 198 -1.84 0.56 16.88
CA GLU A 198 -0.63 -0.22 17.15
C GLU A 198 -0.50 -1.42 16.20
N ARG A 199 -1.59 -2.15 15.98
CA ARG A 199 -1.62 -3.28 15.03
C ARG A 199 -1.45 -2.85 13.58
N ALA A 200 -2.02 -1.70 13.18
CA ALA A 200 -1.80 -1.14 11.85
C ALA A 200 -0.34 -0.70 11.64
N VAL A 201 0.28 -0.11 12.68
CA VAL A 201 1.70 0.24 12.67
C VAL A 201 2.56 -1.00 12.47
N GLU A 202 2.31 -2.08 13.23
CA GLU A 202 3.03 -3.34 13.10
C GLU A 202 2.92 -3.91 11.68
N LEU A 203 1.72 -3.88 11.09
CA LEU A 203 1.50 -4.30 9.71
C LEU A 203 2.39 -3.49 8.75
N VAL A 204 2.36 -2.16 8.79
CA VAL A 204 3.17 -1.34 7.86
C VAL A 204 4.66 -1.50 8.11
N ALA A 205 5.08 -1.50 9.37
CA ALA A 205 6.48 -1.60 9.75
C ALA A 205 7.07 -3.00 9.46
N SER A 206 6.27 -4.06 9.44
CA SER A 206 6.71 -5.38 8.97
C SER A 206 7.14 -5.41 7.50
N TYR A 207 6.66 -4.45 6.70
CA TYR A 207 7.03 -4.25 5.29
C TYR A 207 8.16 -3.26 5.09
N ARG A 208 8.86 -2.87 6.16
CA ARG A 208 9.89 -1.84 6.11
C ARG A 208 10.96 -2.13 5.04
N GLU A 209 11.39 -3.38 4.88
CA GLU A 209 12.37 -3.74 3.84
C GLU A 209 11.86 -3.42 2.43
N GLY A 210 10.59 -3.72 2.14
CA GLY A 210 9.96 -3.42 0.84
C GLY A 210 9.85 -1.91 0.59
N ILE A 211 9.47 -1.16 1.63
CA ILE A 211 9.38 0.31 1.58
C ILE A 211 10.78 0.93 1.37
N GLU A 212 11.82 0.37 1.99
CA GLU A 212 13.21 0.80 1.81
C GLU A 212 13.76 0.46 0.41
N VAL A 213 13.33 -0.66 -0.18
CA VAL A 213 13.62 -0.97 -1.59
C VAL A 213 12.94 0.03 -2.53
N LEU A 214 11.67 0.37 -2.28
CA LEU A 214 10.97 1.43 -3.01
C LEU A 214 11.73 2.76 -2.88
N ARG A 215 12.12 3.16 -1.67
CA ARG A 215 12.92 4.37 -1.42
C ARG A 215 14.21 4.37 -2.23
N ALA A 216 14.96 3.28 -2.21
CA ALA A 216 16.22 3.16 -2.94
C ALA A 216 16.02 3.22 -4.46
N ALA A 217 14.93 2.62 -4.97
CA ALA A 217 14.55 2.73 -6.37
C ALA A 217 14.24 4.18 -6.75
N LEU A 218 13.39 4.87 -5.99
CA LEU A 218 13.04 6.28 -6.22
C LEU A 218 14.27 7.19 -6.15
N ALA A 219 15.17 6.98 -5.18
CA ALA A 219 16.42 7.72 -5.05
C ALA A 219 17.32 7.54 -6.29
N ARG A 220 17.43 6.31 -6.80
CA ARG A 220 18.22 6.00 -7.99
C ARG A 220 17.66 6.69 -9.23
N GLU A 221 16.34 6.76 -9.35
CA GLU A 221 15.66 7.50 -10.43
C GLU A 221 15.61 9.02 -10.17
N ARG A 222 16.17 9.50 -9.06
CA ARG A 222 16.14 10.91 -8.64
C ARG A 222 14.72 11.47 -8.54
N SER A 223 13.77 10.61 -8.20
CA SER A 223 12.36 10.95 -8.11
C SER A 223 12.06 11.70 -6.81
N PRO A 224 11.41 12.88 -6.85
CA PRO A 224 11.09 13.66 -5.64
C PRO A 224 10.14 12.95 -4.68
N TYR A 225 9.37 11.96 -5.16
CA TYR A 225 8.55 11.08 -4.33
C TYR A 225 9.36 10.32 -3.26
N VAL A 226 10.68 10.22 -3.39
CA VAL A 226 11.56 9.65 -2.36
C VAL A 226 11.40 10.35 -1.01
N SER A 227 11.13 11.66 -1.00
CA SER A 227 10.93 12.45 0.22
C SER A 227 9.72 11.96 1.03
N LEU A 228 8.61 11.64 0.37
CA LEU A 228 7.42 11.10 1.01
C LEU A 228 7.69 9.73 1.64
N ILE A 229 8.45 8.88 0.97
CA ILE A 229 8.82 7.57 1.51
C ILE A 229 9.80 7.71 2.69
N VAL A 230 10.72 8.69 2.64
CA VAL A 230 11.60 9.01 3.77
C VAL A 230 10.78 9.48 4.98
N ALA A 231 9.81 10.39 4.79
CA ALA A 231 8.91 10.83 5.85
C ALA A 231 8.15 9.66 6.49
N LEU A 232 7.60 8.76 5.66
CA LEU A 232 6.95 7.54 6.15
C LEU A 232 7.92 6.69 6.98
N CYS A 233 9.11 6.39 6.45
CA CYS A 233 10.11 5.58 7.13
C CYS A 233 10.57 6.18 8.47
N LYS A 234 10.66 7.51 8.58
CA LYS A 234 10.97 8.21 9.84
C LYS A 234 9.86 8.03 10.88
N ALA A 235 8.60 8.00 10.45
CA ALA A 235 7.46 7.87 11.35
C ALA A 235 7.16 6.42 11.78
N LEU A 236 7.75 5.42 11.13
CA LEU A 236 7.59 4.00 11.49
C LEU A 236 8.62 3.57 12.54
N PRO A 237 8.22 2.78 13.55
CA PRO A 237 9.15 2.23 14.53
C PRO A 237 10.05 1.17 13.87
N GLU A 238 11.14 0.84 14.56
CA GLU A 238 11.88 -0.38 14.25
C GLU A 238 11.06 -1.60 14.68
N VAL A 239 10.96 -2.59 13.81
CA VAL A 239 10.39 -3.90 14.12
C VAL A 239 11.51 -4.91 14.09
N ASP A 240 11.55 -5.81 15.09
CA ASP A 240 12.54 -6.87 15.11
C ASP A 240 12.38 -7.79 13.89
N SER A 241 13.50 -8.35 13.42
CA SER A 241 13.51 -9.14 12.18
C SER A 241 12.62 -10.37 12.25
N ASP A 242 12.43 -10.96 13.43
CA ASP A 242 11.63 -12.18 13.59
C ASP A 242 10.13 -11.86 13.47
N THR A 243 9.68 -10.77 14.08
CA THR A 243 8.31 -10.27 13.95
C THR A 243 8.04 -9.86 12.50
N ALA A 244 8.92 -9.09 11.88
CA ALA A 244 8.78 -8.71 10.46
C ALA A 244 8.68 -9.94 9.55
N GLN A 245 9.53 -10.96 9.77
CA GLN A 245 9.48 -12.19 8.98
C GLN A 245 8.18 -12.97 9.18
N LYS A 246 7.63 -13.03 10.40
CA LYS A 246 6.33 -13.68 10.66
C LYS A 246 5.20 -13.03 9.88
N TYR A 247 5.15 -11.69 9.82
CA TYR A 247 4.14 -10.98 9.01
C TYR A 247 4.31 -11.26 7.51
N VAL A 248 5.54 -11.19 7.01
CA VAL A 248 5.83 -11.50 5.59
C VAL A 248 5.43 -12.94 5.25
N ASP A 249 5.73 -13.89 6.13
CA ASP A 249 5.37 -15.29 5.94
C ASP A 249 3.85 -15.50 6.02
N LEU A 250 3.18 -14.87 6.99
CA LEU A 250 1.71 -14.89 7.12
C LEU A 250 1.03 -14.43 5.83
N ILE A 251 1.55 -13.38 5.21
CA ILE A 251 0.99 -12.85 3.97
C ILE A 251 1.32 -13.76 2.77
N ARG A 252 2.52 -14.35 2.73
CA ARG A 252 2.91 -15.31 1.69
C ARG A 252 2.06 -16.58 1.70
N THR A 253 1.80 -17.13 2.88
CA THR A 253 1.08 -18.40 3.03
C THR A 253 -0.42 -18.23 3.20
N GLY A 254 -0.88 -17.00 3.45
CA GLY A 254 -2.20 -16.74 4.02
C GLY A 254 -2.23 -17.08 5.52
N PRO A 255 -3.28 -16.68 6.25
CA PRO A 255 -3.45 -17.07 7.64
C PRO A 255 -3.47 -18.59 7.80
N PRO A 256 -2.99 -19.13 8.94
CA PRO A 256 -3.08 -20.55 9.24
C PRO A 256 -4.53 -21.03 9.02
N ALA A 257 -4.70 -22.19 8.40
CA ALA A 257 -6.02 -22.73 8.03
C ALA A 257 -6.97 -22.93 9.22
N GLU A 258 -6.50 -22.77 10.45
CA GLU A 258 -7.30 -22.77 11.67
C GLU A 258 -7.78 -21.35 11.98
N MET A 259 -8.86 -20.92 11.32
CA MET A 259 -9.86 -19.90 11.75
C MET A 259 -10.72 -19.39 10.58
N VAL A 260 -11.02 -20.24 9.59
CA VAL A 260 -12.16 -20.03 8.70
C VAL A 260 -13.16 -21.12 9.04
N GLY A 261 -14.19 -20.74 9.80
CA GLY A 261 -15.34 -21.59 10.04
C GLY A 261 -15.82 -22.16 8.71
N ILE A 262 -15.98 -23.48 8.68
CA ILE A 262 -16.58 -24.21 7.59
C ILE A 262 -18.03 -23.73 7.51
N ALA A 263 -18.27 -22.63 6.79
CA ALA A 263 -19.58 -22.32 6.30
C ALA A 263 -19.84 -23.31 5.17
N ASP A 264 -20.66 -24.31 5.46
CA ASP A 264 -21.21 -25.24 4.50
C ASP A 264 -21.67 -24.48 3.25
N LEU A 265 -20.88 -24.53 2.19
CA LEU A 265 -21.29 -24.07 0.88
C LEU A 265 -22.36 -25.05 0.39
N PRO A 266 -23.61 -24.64 0.16
CA PRO A 266 -24.61 -25.51 -0.43
C PRO A 266 -24.32 -25.58 -1.93
N PHE A 267 -23.45 -26.50 -2.34
CA PHE A 267 -23.41 -26.88 -3.74
C PHE A 267 -24.64 -27.76 -4.03
N PRO A 268 -25.50 -27.41 -4.99
CA PRO A 268 -26.58 -28.30 -5.40
C PRO A 268 -25.98 -29.47 -6.16
N THR A 269 -25.99 -30.65 -5.55
CA THR A 269 -25.68 -31.91 -6.23
C THR A 269 -26.86 -32.26 -7.13
N THR A 270 -26.82 -31.88 -8.41
CA THR A 270 -27.68 -32.51 -9.41
C THR A 270 -27.14 -33.91 -9.68
N GLN A 271 -27.71 -34.93 -9.03
CA GLN A 271 -27.67 -36.30 -9.53
C GLN A 271 -28.56 -36.37 -10.78
N PRO A 272 -28.06 -36.85 -11.93
CA PRO A 272 -28.92 -37.27 -13.01
C PRO A 272 -29.49 -38.65 -12.70
N ASP A 273 -30.82 -38.73 -12.60
CA ASP A 273 -31.56 -40.00 -12.59
C ASP A 273 -31.27 -40.78 -13.88
N LEU A 274 -30.65 -41.95 -13.73
CA LEU A 274 -30.61 -42.95 -14.79
C LEU A 274 -31.87 -43.82 -14.65
N VAL A 275 -32.78 -43.65 -15.61
CA VAL A 275 -33.89 -44.57 -15.93
C VAL A 275 -33.34 -45.81 -16.62
#